data_AF-A0A7X5L7B6-F1
#
_entry.id   AF-A0A7X5L7B6-F1
#
_cell.length_a   1.000
_cell.length_b   1.000
_cell.length_c   1.000
_cell.angle_alpha   90.00
_cell.angle_beta   90.00
_cell.angle_gamma   90.00
#
_symmetry.space_group_name_H-M   'P 1'
#
loop_
_entity.id
_entity.type
_entity.pdbx_description
1 polymer ?
#
loop_
_entity_poly.entity_id
_entity_poly.type
_entity_poly.pdbx_seq_one_letter_code
_entity_poly.pdbx_strand_id
1 'polypeptide(L)'
;MKITIEQVKEFAWQQMDAMWHDNSGTATADMVKFTHKDYYIVNPWMDEKTQKAVDPYKYYGERRTEQFIDEAIRTIKRNREIEEKHKNRR
;
A
#
# COMPACT_ATOMS: atom_id res chain seq x y z
N MET A 1 1.23 -2.57 18.98
CA MET A 1 0.31 -3.41 18.16
C MET A 1 1.10 -4.10 17.05
N LYS A 2 0.87 -5.40 16.82
CA LYS A 2 1.48 -6.14 15.71
C LYS A 2 0.61 -5.98 14.46
N ILE A 3 1.17 -5.46 13.37
CA ILE A 3 0.49 -5.40 12.08
C ILE A 3 0.69 -6.74 11.37
N THR A 4 -0.40 -7.35 10.87
CA THR A 4 -0.32 -8.61 10.14
C THR A 4 -0.19 -8.39 8.63
N ILE A 5 0.20 -9.42 7.89
CA ILE A 5 0.32 -9.32 6.43
C ILE A 5 -1.05 -9.10 5.76
N GLU A 6 -2.12 -9.63 6.34
CA GLU A 6 -3.49 -9.41 5.88
C GLU A 6 -3.87 -7.93 5.97
N GLN A 7 -3.48 -7.25 7.05
CA GLN A 7 -3.69 -5.81 7.20
C GLN A 7 -2.87 -5.00 6.18
N VAL A 8 -1.67 -5.46 5.84
CA VAL A 8 -0.87 -4.85 4.76
C VAL A 8 -1.53 -5.03 3.40
N LYS A 9 -2.08 -6.22 3.12
CA LYS A 9 -2.82 -6.49 1.88
C LYS A 9 -4.08 -5.64 1.78
N GLU A 10 -4.83 -5.51 2.87
CA GLU A 10 -6.02 -4.66 2.94
C GLU A 10 -5.67 -3.19 2.70
N PHE A 11 -4.61 -2.68 3.36
CA PHE A 11 -4.10 -1.34 3.12
C PHE A 11 -3.71 -1.12 1.66
N ALA A 12 -2.97 -2.05 1.06
CA ALA A 12 -2.58 -1.99 -0.34
C ALA A 12 -3.79 -1.98 -1.28
N TRP A 13 -4.83 -2.76 -0.96
CA TRP A 13 -6.09 -2.75 -1.70
C TRP A 13 -6.79 -1.38 -1.61
N GLN A 14 -6.88 -0.79 -0.42
CA GLN A 14 -7.47 0.54 -0.21
C GLN A 14 -6.73 1.64 -0.96
N GLN A 15 -5.39 1.59 -1.01
CA GLN A 15 -4.61 2.54 -1.82
C GLN A 15 -4.93 2.43 -3.30
N MET A 16 -5.00 1.21 -3.82
CA MET A 16 -5.30 0.95 -5.22
C MET A 16 -6.72 1.38 -5.59
N ASP A 17 -7.69 1.08 -4.74
CA ASP A 17 -9.08 1.52 -4.88
C ASP A 17 -9.18 3.06 -4.90
N ALA A 18 -8.53 3.72 -3.93
CA ALA A 18 -8.46 5.18 -3.90
C ALA A 18 -7.78 5.77 -5.14
N MET A 19 -6.70 5.15 -5.64
CA MET A 19 -6.01 5.58 -6.86
C MET A 19 -6.89 5.46 -8.10
N TRP A 20 -7.72 4.42 -8.20
CA TRP A 20 -8.65 4.25 -9.32
C TRP A 20 -9.86 5.18 -9.24
N HIS A 21 -10.26 5.59 -8.04
CA HIS A 21 -11.36 6.52 -7.83
C HIS A 21 -10.95 7.99 -7.82
N ASP A 22 -9.67 8.29 -7.62
CA ASP A 22 -9.13 9.64 -7.67
C ASP A 22 -8.75 10.03 -9.10
N ASN A 23 -9.60 10.82 -9.76
CA ASN A 23 -9.35 11.39 -11.08
C ASN A 23 -8.29 12.50 -11.08
N SER A 24 -7.73 12.85 -9.91
CA SER A 24 -6.60 13.76 -9.82
C SER A 24 -5.31 12.95 -9.91
N GLY A 25 -4.49 13.16 -10.95
CA GLY A 25 -3.21 12.45 -11.13
C GLY A 25 -2.19 12.58 -9.99
N THR A 26 -2.56 13.26 -8.89
CA THR A 26 -1.83 13.41 -7.63
C THR A 26 -2.13 12.33 -6.59
N ALA A 27 -3.12 11.46 -6.81
CA ALA A 27 -3.57 10.41 -5.88
C ALA A 27 -2.42 9.60 -5.27
N THR A 28 -1.38 9.32 -6.07
CA THR A 28 -0.28 8.45 -5.65
C THR A 28 0.78 9.16 -4.83
N ALA A 29 0.76 10.50 -4.70
CA ALA A 29 1.86 11.26 -4.11
C ALA A 29 2.19 10.82 -2.67
N ASP A 30 1.16 10.54 -1.87
CA ASP A 30 1.28 10.14 -0.46
C ASP A 30 1.10 8.64 -0.22
N MET A 31 1.01 7.83 -1.29
CA MET A 31 0.84 6.38 -1.20
C MET A 31 2.18 5.67 -1.03
N VAL A 32 2.18 4.59 -0.25
CA VAL A 32 3.27 3.61 -0.23
C VAL A 32 3.29 2.92 -1.58
N LYS A 33 4.41 3.04 -2.29
CA LYS A 33 4.56 2.55 -3.66
C LYS A 33 6.01 2.29 -4.03
N PHE A 34 6.23 1.50 -5.07
CA PHE A 34 7.53 1.39 -5.72
C PHE A 34 7.39 1.42 -7.24
N THR A 35 8.48 1.71 -7.94
CA THR A 35 8.48 1.72 -9.41
C THR A 35 8.85 0.34 -9.97
N HIS A 36 8.04 -0.15 -10.91
CA HIS A 36 8.32 -1.35 -11.70
C HIS A 36 7.96 -1.10 -13.17
N LYS A 37 8.95 -1.25 -14.07
CA LYS A 37 8.79 -1.04 -15.52
C LYS A 37 8.11 0.30 -15.86
N ASP A 38 8.55 1.37 -15.20
CA ASP A 38 8.04 2.75 -15.37
C ASP A 38 6.60 3.01 -14.87
N TYR A 39 6.03 2.08 -14.09
CA TYR A 39 4.75 2.26 -13.40
C TYR A 39 4.94 2.28 -11.89
N TYR A 40 4.10 3.06 -11.19
CA TYR A 40 3.97 2.96 -9.74
C TYR A 40 3.11 1.75 -9.40
N ILE A 41 3.58 0.94 -8.46
CA ILE A 41 2.85 -0.20 -7.91
C ILE A 41 2.43 0.18 -6.50
N VAL A 42 1.12 0.34 -6.28
CA VAL A 42 0.55 0.63 -4.95
C VAL A 42 -0.02 -0.63 -4.28
N ASN A 43 -0.23 -1.70 -5.05
CA ASN A 43 -0.62 -3.01 -4.57
C ASN A 43 0.23 -4.12 -5.21
N PRO A 44 1.24 -4.67 -4.52
CA PRO A 44 2.10 -5.70 -5.09
C PRO A 44 1.43 -7.08 -5.22
N TRP A 45 0.25 -7.31 -4.63
CA TRP A 45 -0.47 -8.58 -4.81
C TRP A 45 -1.37 -8.59 -6.04
N MET A 46 -1.48 -7.48 -6.77
CA MET A 46 -2.23 -7.38 -8.01
C MET A 46 -1.38 -6.71 -9.10
N ASP A 47 -1.35 -7.29 -10.28
CA ASP A 47 -0.79 -6.61 -11.45
C ASP A 47 -1.82 -5.59 -11.95
N GLU A 48 -1.51 -4.30 -11.78
CA GLU A 48 -2.41 -3.20 -12.13
C GLU A 48 -2.81 -3.19 -13.62
N LYS A 49 -1.97 -3.74 -14.51
CA LYS A 49 -2.29 -3.80 -15.95
C LYS A 49 -3.31 -4.88 -16.29
N THR A 50 -3.16 -6.06 -15.69
CA THR A 50 -4.00 -7.22 -16.02
C THR A 50 -5.11 -7.44 -14.99
N GLN A 51 -5.09 -6.70 -13.88
CA GLN A 51 -5.95 -6.85 -12.71
C GLN A 51 -5.96 -8.28 -12.15
N LYS A 52 -4.85 -9.01 -12.35
CA LYS A 52 -4.69 -10.39 -11.88
C LYS A 52 -3.89 -10.43 -10.59
N ALA A 53 -4.28 -11.33 -9.70
CA ALA A 53 -3.51 -11.62 -8.50
C ALA A 53 -2.13 -12.20 -8.89
N VAL A 54 -1.07 -11.71 -8.26
CA VAL A 54 0.30 -12.17 -8.48
C VAL A 54 1.00 -12.49 -7.16
N ASP A 55 2.02 -13.33 -7.22
CA ASP A 55 2.96 -13.52 -6.12
C ASP A 55 4.03 -12.41 -6.19
N PRO A 56 4.03 -11.44 -5.28
CA PRO A 56 4.93 -10.30 -5.37
C PRO A 56 6.40 -10.67 -5.25
N TYR A 57 6.74 -11.70 -4.45
CA TYR A 57 8.12 -12.12 -4.26
C TYR A 57 8.70 -12.67 -5.57
N LYS A 58 7.88 -13.41 -6.34
CA LYS A 58 8.27 -13.95 -7.64
C LYS A 58 8.24 -12.91 -8.74
N TYR A 59 7.23 -12.03 -8.73
CA TYR A 59 6.98 -11.12 -9.85
C TYR A 59 7.78 -9.81 -9.76
N TYR A 60 7.82 -9.21 -8.57
CA TYR A 60 8.50 -7.93 -8.34
C TYR A 60 9.88 -8.07 -7.69
N GLY A 61 10.11 -9.21 -7.02
CA GLY A 61 11.36 -9.56 -6.34
C GLY A 61 11.33 -9.28 -4.84
N GLU A 62 11.97 -10.15 -4.07
CA GLU A 62 12.01 -10.15 -2.60
C GLU A 62 12.29 -8.77 -2.00
N ARG A 63 13.41 -8.14 -2.36
CA ARG A 63 13.81 -6.84 -1.80
C ARG A 63 12.74 -5.76 -1.96
N ARG A 64 12.06 -5.68 -3.11
CA ARG A 64 11.02 -4.66 -3.34
C ARG A 64 9.77 -4.98 -2.53
N THR A 65 9.39 -6.26 -2.49
CA THR A 65 8.24 -6.73 -1.74
C THR A 65 8.41 -6.47 -0.25
N GLU A 66 9.58 -6.77 0.32
CA GLU A 66 9.88 -6.53 1.73
C GLU A 66 9.89 -5.04 2.05
N GLN A 67 10.54 -4.21 1.21
CA GLN A 67 10.56 -2.76 1.40
C GLN A 67 9.15 -2.17 1.42
N PHE A 68 8.28 -2.61 0.50
CA PHE A 68 6.88 -2.20 0.49
C PHE A 68 6.16 -2.61 1.78
N ILE A 69 6.33 -3.87 2.22
CA ILE A 69 5.68 -4.38 3.44
C ILE A 69 6.12 -3.57 4.66
N ASP A 70 7.42 -3.30 4.81
CA ASP A 70 7.96 -2.53 5.92
C ASP A 70 7.41 -1.10 5.95
N GLU A 71 7.35 -0.44 4.80
CA GLU A 71 6.82 0.91 4.68
C GLU A 71 5.31 0.95 4.96
N ALA A 72 4.54 0.01 4.41
CA ALA A 72 3.12 -0.12 4.69
C ALA A 72 2.87 -0.35 6.19
N ILE A 73 3.64 -1.21 6.85
CA ILE A 73 3.54 -1.42 8.30
C ILE A 73 3.78 -0.13 9.08
N ARG A 74 4.80 0.67 8.70
CA ARG A 74 5.10 1.95 9.36
C ARG A 74 3.97 2.95 9.16
N THR A 75 3.45 3.05 7.95
CA THR A 75 2.35 3.96 7.60
C THR A 75 1.06 3.58 8.34
N ILE A 76 0.68 2.31 8.35
CA ILE A 76 -0.51 1.83 9.09
C ILE A 76 -0.38 2.14 10.58
N LYS A 77 0.79 1.91 11.19
CA LYS A 77 1.01 2.24 12.62
C LYS A 77 0.83 3.73 12.88
N ARG A 78 1.48 4.58 12.07
CA ARG A 78 1.41 6.04 12.19
C ARG A 78 -0.03 6.54 12.06
N ASN A 79 -0.78 6.04 11.09
CA ASN A 79 -2.16 6.47 10.85
C ASN A 79 -3.07 6.10 12.04
N ARG A 80 -2.92 4.89 12.58
CA ARG A 80 -3.69 4.47 13.76
C ARG A 80 -3.34 5.29 15.01
N GLU A 81 -2.06 5.62 15.23
CA GLU A 81 -1.66 6.50 16.34
C GLU A 81 -2.25 7.92 16.21
N ILE A 82 -2.36 8.44 14.98
CA ILE A 82 -3.00 9.73 14.70
C ILE A 82 -4.50 9.63 15.01
N GLU A 83 -5.19 8.60 14.51
CA GLU A 83 -6.62 8.37 14.78
C GLU A 83 -6.93 8.25 16.28
N GLU A 84 -6.12 7.51 17.03
CA GLU A 84 -6.26 7.38 18.49
C GLU A 84 -6.10 8.73 19.20
N LYS A 85 -5.11 9.54 18.82
CA LYS A 85 -4.93 10.90 19.36
C LYS A 85 -6.13 11.80 19.07
N HIS A 86 -6.74 11.69 17.89
CA HIS A 86 -7.92 12.47 17.54
C HIS A 86 -9.18 12.01 18.27
N LYS A 87 -9.34 10.70 18.52
CA LYS A 87 -10.44 10.15 19.33
C LYS A 87 -10.37 10.60 20.79
N ASN A 88 -9.18 10.62 21.39
CA ASN A 88 -9.00 11.02 22.80
C ASN A 88 -9.08 12.55 23.02
N ARG A 89 -9.21 13.34 21.96
CA ARG A 89 -9.36 14.82 22.01
C ARG A 89 -10.81 15.29 21.85
N ARG A 90 -11.75 14.37 21.59
CA ARG A 90 -13.19 14.63 21.55
C ARG A 90 -13.84 14.15 22.84
#